data_AF-A0AAU7NRX4-F1
#
_entry.id   AF-A0AAU7NRX4-F1
#
_cell.length_a   1.000
_cell.length_b   1.000
_cell.length_c   1.000
_cell.angle_alpha   90.00
_cell.angle_beta   90.00
_cell.angle_gamma   90.00
#
_symmetry.space_group_name_H-M   'P 1'
#
loop_
_entity.id
_entity.type
_entity.pdbx_description
1 polymer ?
#
loop_
_entity_poly.entity_id
_entity_poly.type
_entity_poly.pdbx_seq_one_letter_code
_entity_poly.pdbx_strand_id
1 'polypeptide(L)'
;MFRPAILALTLMASACSTIPEQIRHAPSPDVRLPEVQEDFSAHQGKSVRWGGTVLEVINDESFTTIQTLHYPLQSNGRPETDDPSNGRFIIKSEKFLDPPFIRKGAN
;
A
#
# COMPACT_ATOMS: atom_id res chain seq x y z
N MET A 1 26.47 19.21 -33.85
CA MET A 1 27.36 18.59 -32.85
C MET A 1 26.70 18.57 -31.46
N PHE A 2 25.46 18.06 -31.32
CA PHE A 2 24.70 18.08 -30.04
C PHE A 2 23.96 16.77 -29.71
N ARG A 3 23.98 15.79 -30.62
CA ARG A 3 23.27 14.50 -30.46
C ARG A 3 23.80 13.59 -29.32
N PRO A 4 25.11 13.50 -29.04
CA PRO A 4 25.59 12.62 -27.95
C PRO A 4 25.34 13.21 -26.57
N ALA A 5 25.24 14.54 -26.45
CA ALA A 5 24.98 15.22 -25.18
C ALA A 5 23.55 14.97 -24.67
N ILE A 6 22.57 14.89 -25.58
CA ILE A 6 21.17 14.60 -25.22
C ILE A 6 21.02 13.14 -24.74
N LEU A 7 21.73 12.20 -25.37
CA LEU A 7 21.70 10.78 -24.98
C LEU A 7 22.36 10.53 -23.61
N ALA A 8 23.43 11.26 -23.31
CA ALA A 8 24.10 11.20 -22.00
C ALA A 8 23.23 11.79 -20.88
N LEU A 9 22.46 12.85 -21.16
CA LEU A 9 21.58 13.49 -20.19
C LEU A 9 20.35 12.63 -19.83
N THR A 10 19.82 11.87 -20.80
CA THR A 10 18.71 10.93 -20.55
C THR A 10 19.11 9.72 -19.69
N LEU A 11 20.38 9.30 -19.72
CA LEU A 11 20.85 8.14 -18.94
C LEU A 11 20.98 8.44 -17.45
N MET A 12 21.19 9.72 -17.08
CA MET A 12 21.31 10.16 -15.69
C MET A 12 19.97 10.35 -14.98
N ALA A 13 18.83 10.31 -15.69
CA ALA A 13 17.49 10.53 -15.12
C ALA A 13 16.82 9.24 -14.59
N SER A 14 17.60 8.27 -14.11
CA SER A 14 17.06 7.03 -13.54
C SER A 14 16.65 7.25 -12.08
N ALA A 15 15.45 7.77 -11.84
CA ALA A 15 14.88 7.83 -10.49
C ALA A 15 14.44 6.43 -10.04
N CYS A 16 15.36 5.64 -9.49
CA CYS A 16 15.05 4.33 -8.92
C CYS A 16 14.31 4.48 -7.59
N SER A 17 12.97 4.51 -7.64
CA SER A 17 12.14 4.22 -6.46
C SER A 17 12.07 2.71 -6.29
N THR A 18 12.74 2.18 -5.26
CA THR A 18 12.73 0.74 -4.95
C THR A 18 11.74 0.45 -3.84
N ILE A 19 10.96 -0.62 -4.01
CA ILE A 19 10.05 -1.11 -2.98
C ILE A 19 10.88 -1.71 -1.82
N PRO A 20 10.58 -1.39 -0.55
CA PRO A 20 11.24 -2.02 0.59
C PRO A 20 11.11 -3.55 0.54
N GLU A 21 12.18 -4.26 0.90
CA GLU A 21 12.26 -5.72 0.81
C GLU A 21 11.10 -6.42 1.53
N GLN A 22 10.73 -5.88 2.69
CA GLN A 22 9.68 -6.40 3.57
C GLN A 22 8.29 -6.42 2.93
N ILE A 23 8.05 -5.57 1.92
CA ILE A 23 6.77 -5.48 1.22
C ILE A 23 6.91 -5.71 -0.29
N ARG A 24 8.07 -6.22 -0.75
CA ARG A 24 8.33 -6.44 -2.18
C ARG A 24 7.42 -7.51 -2.77
N HIS A 25 7.16 -8.55 -2.00
CA HIS A 25 6.32 -9.69 -2.39
C HIS A 25 5.22 -9.91 -1.36
N ALA A 26 4.08 -10.42 -1.81
CA ALA A 26 3.06 -10.90 -0.88
C ALA A 26 3.60 -12.13 -0.13
N PRO A 27 3.27 -12.30 1.16
CA PRO A 27 3.50 -13.56 1.87
C PRO A 27 2.85 -14.74 1.14
N SER A 28 3.36 -15.95 1.35
CA SER A 28 2.71 -17.18 0.86
C SER A 28 1.98 -17.87 2.01
N PRO A 29 0.67 -18.16 1.88
CA PRO A 29 -0.20 -17.86 0.74
C PRO A 29 -0.57 -16.36 0.64
N ASP A 30 -0.83 -15.87 -0.57
CA ASP A 30 -1.31 -14.51 -0.82
C ASP A 30 -2.81 -14.41 -0.51
N VAL A 31 -3.12 -14.17 0.77
CA VAL A 31 -4.50 -14.11 1.28
C VAL A 31 -5.17 -12.81 0.85
N ARG A 32 -6.31 -12.92 0.17
CA ARG A 32 -7.07 -11.76 -0.33
C ARG A 32 -8.16 -11.32 0.65
N LEU A 33 -8.51 -10.03 0.63
CA LEU A 33 -9.54 -9.49 1.51
C LEU A 33 -10.91 -10.21 1.41
N PRO A 34 -11.44 -10.55 0.21
CA PRO A 34 -12.69 -11.31 0.10
C PRO A 34 -12.64 -12.70 0.75
N GLU A 35 -11.50 -13.40 0.66
CA GLU A 35 -11.33 -14.73 1.28
C GLU A 35 -11.43 -14.64 2.81
N VAL A 36 -10.86 -13.58 3.40
CA VAL A 36 -10.95 -13.32 4.84
C VAL A 36 -12.37 -12.94 5.27
N GLN A 37 -13.13 -12.28 4.40
CA GLN A 37 -14.53 -11.94 4.67
C GLN A 37 -15.43 -13.19 4.69
N GLU A 38 -15.10 -14.21 3.92
CA GLU A 38 -15.82 -15.49 3.88
C GLU A 38 -15.51 -16.36 5.12
N ASP A 39 -14.24 -16.45 5.54
CA ASP A 39 -13.83 -17.23 6.73
C ASP A 39 -12.72 -16.53 7.54
N PHE A 40 -13.11 -15.58 8.38
CA PHE A 40 -12.16 -14.84 9.21
C PHE A 40 -11.30 -15.75 10.11
N SER A 41 -11.88 -16.82 10.66
CA SER A 41 -11.21 -17.70 11.63
C SER A 41 -10.07 -18.48 10.97
N ALA A 42 -10.25 -18.93 9.72
CA ALA A 42 -9.21 -19.64 8.98
C ALA A 42 -8.01 -18.77 8.59
N HIS A 43 -8.14 -17.44 8.63
CA HIS A 43 -7.12 -16.51 8.20
C HIS A 43 -6.48 -15.68 9.33
N GLN A 44 -6.93 -15.89 10.58
CA GLN A 44 -6.36 -15.19 11.74
C GLN A 44 -4.86 -15.49 11.91
N GLY A 45 -4.08 -14.45 12.21
CA GLY A 45 -2.63 -14.56 12.43
C GLY A 45 -1.78 -14.70 11.16
N LYS A 46 -2.41 -14.79 9.97
CA LYS A 46 -1.68 -14.79 8.69
C LYS A 46 -1.20 -13.39 8.35
N SER A 47 0.02 -13.30 7.81
CA SER A 47 0.55 -12.06 7.24
C SER A 47 -0.08 -11.79 5.88
N VAL A 48 -0.38 -10.53 5.60
CA VAL A 48 -1.00 -10.07 4.34
C VAL A 48 -0.22 -8.90 3.76
N ARG A 49 -0.31 -8.71 2.45
CA ARG A 49 0.17 -7.50 1.77
C ARG A 49 -1.02 -6.79 1.13
N TRP A 50 -1.71 -5.97 1.92
CA TRP A 50 -2.86 -5.18 1.47
C TRP A 50 -2.52 -3.70 1.41
N GLY A 51 -3.26 -2.97 0.60
CA GLY A 51 -3.19 -1.52 0.53
C GLY A 51 -4.44 -0.94 -0.11
N GLY A 52 -4.38 0.35 -0.37
CA GLY A 52 -5.53 1.07 -0.89
C GLY A 52 -5.50 2.55 -0.56
N THR A 53 -6.67 3.15 -0.59
CA THR A 53 -6.87 4.55 -0.22
C THR A 53 -7.07 4.68 1.28
N VAL A 54 -6.27 5.50 1.94
CA VAL A 54 -6.53 5.88 3.33
C VAL A 54 -7.73 6.82 3.38
N LEU A 55 -8.74 6.43 4.15
CA LEU A 55 -9.96 7.19 4.39
C LEU A 55 -9.83 8.05 5.64
N GLU A 56 -9.28 7.46 6.70
CA GLU A 56 -9.19 8.09 8.01
C GLU A 56 -7.97 7.59 8.79
N VAL A 57 -7.40 8.49 9.59
CA VAL A 57 -6.33 8.20 10.55
C VAL A 57 -6.76 8.79 11.88
N ILE A 58 -6.85 7.96 12.92
CA ILE A 58 -7.21 8.32 14.29
C ILE A 58 -6.03 7.96 15.18
N ASN A 59 -5.52 8.92 15.94
CA ASN A 59 -4.49 8.68 16.95
C ASN A 59 -5.17 8.64 18.33
N ASP A 60 -5.19 7.46 18.93
CA ASP A 60 -5.61 7.24 20.31
C ASP A 60 -4.38 7.27 21.24
N GLU A 61 -4.58 7.20 22.55
CA GLU A 61 -3.48 7.30 23.54
C GLU A 61 -2.41 6.21 23.38
N SER A 62 -2.78 5.04 22.85
CA SER A 62 -1.88 3.87 22.75
C SER A 62 -1.72 3.32 21.34
N PHE A 63 -2.48 3.79 20.36
CA PHE A 63 -2.46 3.25 19.01
C PHE A 63 -2.91 4.25 17.96
N THR A 64 -2.45 4.05 16.74
CA THR A 64 -2.99 4.69 15.55
C THR A 64 -3.86 3.71 14.79
N THR A 65 -5.11 4.11 14.55
CA THR A 65 -6.07 3.40 13.71
C THR A 65 -6.10 4.04 12.33
N ILE A 66 -5.94 3.25 11.27
CA ILE A 66 -6.07 3.69 9.88
C ILE A 66 -7.19 2.92 9.22
N GLN A 67 -8.23 3.62 8.78
CA GLN A 67 -9.27 3.05 7.94
C GLN A 67 -8.85 3.14 6.47
N THR A 68 -8.85 2.00 5.77
CA THR A 68 -8.40 1.91 4.38
C THR A 68 -9.48 1.30 3.50
N LEU A 69 -9.71 1.92 2.35
CA LEU A 69 -10.51 1.37 1.25
C LEU A 69 -9.59 0.52 0.37
N HIS A 70 -9.83 -0.79 0.32
CA HIS A 70 -8.94 -1.75 -0.31
C HIS A 70 -9.06 -1.74 -1.84
N TYR A 71 -7.90 -1.84 -2.50
CA TYR A 71 -7.77 -2.11 -3.93
C TYR A 71 -6.66 -3.15 -4.15
N PRO A 72 -6.72 -3.96 -5.23
CA PRO A 72 -5.59 -4.77 -5.66
C PRO A 72 -4.32 -3.92 -5.81
N LEU A 73 -3.16 -4.53 -5.56
CA LEU A 73 -1.87 -3.85 -5.68
C LEU A 73 -1.18 -4.27 -6.97
N GLN A 74 -0.67 -3.29 -7.71
CA GLN A 74 0.26 -3.51 -8.81
C GLN A 74 1.55 -4.17 -8.32
N SER A 75 2.37 -4.68 -9.24
CA SER A 75 3.70 -5.21 -8.93
C SER A 75 4.60 -4.21 -8.19
N ASN A 76 4.40 -2.91 -8.43
CA ASN A 76 5.11 -1.82 -7.77
C ASN A 76 4.54 -1.46 -6.37
N GLY A 77 3.50 -2.16 -5.90
CA GLY A 77 2.83 -1.92 -4.63
C GLY A 77 1.83 -0.76 -4.62
N ARG A 78 1.59 -0.08 -5.75
CA ARG A 78 0.56 0.95 -5.85
C ARG A 78 -0.83 0.33 -5.95
N PRO A 79 -1.84 0.90 -5.27
CA PRO A 79 -3.22 0.48 -5.44
C PRO A 79 -3.75 0.74 -6.86
N GLU A 80 -4.47 -0.23 -7.42
CA GLU A 80 -5.20 -0.11 -8.69
C GLU A 80 -6.58 0.50 -8.43
N THR A 81 -6.64 1.82 -8.38
CA THR A 81 -7.86 2.57 -8.01
C THR A 81 -8.87 2.71 -9.14
N ASP A 82 -8.53 2.28 -10.36
CA ASP A 82 -9.43 2.29 -11.52
C ASP A 82 -10.49 1.18 -11.44
N ASP A 83 -10.22 0.14 -10.66
CA ASP A 83 -11.14 -0.97 -10.40
C ASP A 83 -12.07 -0.70 -9.21
N PRO A 84 -13.22 -1.40 -9.11
CA PRO A 84 -14.04 -1.36 -7.91
C PRO A 84 -13.26 -1.76 -6.65
N SER A 85 -13.52 -1.08 -5.54
CA SER A 85 -12.95 -1.48 -4.26
C SER A 85 -13.49 -2.83 -3.79
N ASN A 86 -12.60 -3.66 -3.25
CA ASN A 86 -12.97 -4.96 -2.67
C ASN A 86 -13.35 -4.87 -1.18
N GLY A 87 -13.72 -3.69 -0.69
CA GLY A 87 -14.17 -3.47 0.69
C GLY A 87 -13.23 -2.61 1.53
N ARG A 88 -13.40 -2.66 2.85
CA ARG A 88 -12.65 -1.83 3.82
C ARG A 88 -11.98 -2.71 4.86
N PHE A 89 -10.84 -2.26 5.35
CA PHE A 89 -10.16 -2.86 6.48
C PHE A 89 -9.56 -1.79 7.38
N ILE A 90 -9.17 -2.20 8.59
CA ILE A 90 -8.58 -1.35 9.60
C ILE A 90 -7.16 -1.84 9.89
N ILE A 91 -6.21 -0.92 9.88
CA ILE A 91 -4.84 -1.15 10.34
C ILE A 91 -4.73 -0.54 11.74
N LYS A 92 -4.22 -1.30 12.69
CA LYS A 92 -3.91 -0.82 14.04
C LYS A 92 -2.40 -0.87 14.24
N SER A 93 -1.79 0.28 14.56
CA SER A 93 -0.36 0.39 14.84
C SER A 93 -0.15 0.86 16.26
N GLU A 94 0.83 0.30 16.96
CA GLU A 94 1.27 0.80 18.28
C GLU A 94 2.15 2.05 18.18
N LYS A 95 2.53 2.44 16.96
CA LYS A 95 3.31 3.65 16.69
C LYS A 95 2.37 4.79 16.33
N PHE A 96 2.69 5.99 16.82
CA PHE A 96 2.06 7.21 16.34
C PHE A 96 2.39 7.43 14.86
N LEU A 97 1.36 7.57 14.02
CA LEU A 97 1.49 7.90 12.61
C LEU A 97 0.85 9.27 12.35
N ASP A 98 1.66 10.20 11.85
CA ASP A 98 1.25 11.59 11.71
C ASP A 98 0.30 11.79 10.50
N PRO A 99 -0.98 12.16 10.73
CA PRO A 99 -2.00 12.22 9.68
C PRO A 99 -1.67 13.12 8.48
N PRO A 100 -1.03 14.30 8.63
CA PRO A 100 -0.65 15.14 7.49
C PRO A 100 0.33 14.48 6.52
N PHE A 101 1.14 13.52 6.97
CA PHE A 101 2.05 12.74 6.12
C PHE A 101 1.38 11.50 5.51
N ILE A 102 0.29 11.02 6.11
CA ILE A 102 -0.58 9.99 5.53
C ILE A 102 -1.61 10.69 4.64
N ARG A 103 -1.33 10.76 3.34
CA ARG A 103 -2.26 11.36 2.38
C ARG A 103 -3.57 10.57 2.37
N LYS A 104 -4.63 11.17 2.92
CA LYS A 104 -6.01 10.77 2.62
C LYS A 104 -6.23 10.98 1.12
N GLY A 105 -6.75 9.99 0.41
CA GLY A 105 -7.01 10.20 -1.03
C GLY A 105 -7.49 8.98 -1.80
N ALA A 106 -8.67 9.12 -2.39
CA ALA A 106 -9.05 8.53 -3.68
C ALA A 106 -9.25 9.73 -4.61
N ASN A 107 -8.14 10.22 -5.19
CA ASN A 107 -7.99 11.53 -5.87
C ASN A 107 -7.94 12.76 -4.96
#